data_AF-A0AAD1WL50-F1
#
_entry.id   AF-A0AAD1WL50-F1
#
_cell.length_a   1.000
_cell.length_b   1.000
_cell.length_c   1.000
_cell.angle_alpha   90.00
_cell.angle_beta   90.00
_cell.angle_gamma   90.00
#
_symmetry.space_group_name_H-M   'P 1'
#
loop_
_entity.id
_entity.type
_entity.pdbx_description
1 polymer ?
#
loop_
_entity_poly.entity_id
_entity_poly.type
_entity_poly.pdbx_seq_one_letter_code
_entity_poly.pdbx_strand_id
1 'polypeptide(L)'
;MALRCLGRFRPVLMQLSSVGSANLPLIKHSPQITALDRHFATKKSKVKSKAQSQSKVNINAALVEDIISLEDVKQEFKNVLDNLKEDFNKSLSIRTSPGAFDHITVTTKNGKFPLNQLGQISLKSPQLFIINMASFPESAAAAVNALRDSHMNLNPELDGTIIRVPVPQVTREHRENLSKLAKQLTNNSKDSLRKVRTRAVVHVKKAKGEVSEDTIKLLEKQIQQMADEVSAELDKQLATKTKELLD
;
A
#
# COMPACT_ATOMS: atom_id res chain seq x y z
N MET A 1 -59.45 -41.76 27.53
CA MET A 1 -58.27 -41.77 26.64
C MET A 1 -58.73 -41.48 25.23
N ALA A 2 -58.44 -40.26 24.73
CA ALA A 2 -59.09 -39.68 23.57
C ALA A 2 -58.37 -39.99 22.24
N LEU A 3 -59.15 -40.58 21.33
CA LEU A 3 -59.32 -40.33 19.89
C LEU A 3 -58.11 -40.03 18.96
N ARG A 4 -57.91 -40.99 18.04
CA ARG A 4 -58.23 -40.96 16.59
C ARG A 4 -57.45 -40.05 15.61
N CYS A 5 -57.01 -40.76 14.57
CA CYS A 5 -57.22 -40.52 13.13
C CYS A 5 -56.22 -39.67 12.33
N LEU A 6 -55.54 -40.42 11.44
CA LEU A 6 -54.82 -40.03 10.25
C LEU A 6 -55.69 -39.17 9.30
N GLY A 7 -55.17 -38.01 8.88
CA GLY A 7 -55.77 -37.15 7.86
C GLY A 7 -54.86 -37.00 6.64
N ARG A 8 -55.10 -37.82 5.61
CA ARG A 8 -54.67 -37.57 4.22
C ARG A 8 -55.54 -36.45 3.65
N PHE A 9 -54.94 -35.41 3.09
CA PHE A 9 -55.65 -34.41 2.28
C PHE A 9 -55.22 -34.52 0.81
N ARG A 10 -56.16 -34.91 -0.04
CA ARG A 10 -56.14 -34.80 -1.51
C ARG A 10 -56.73 -33.43 -1.90
N PRO A 11 -56.25 -32.76 -2.96
CA PRO A 11 -56.91 -31.58 -3.48
C PRO A 11 -58.06 -31.98 -4.42
N VAL A 12 -59.21 -31.34 -4.26
CA VAL A 12 -60.38 -31.45 -5.13
C VAL A 12 -60.38 -30.30 -6.12
N LEU A 13 -60.44 -30.66 -7.40
CA LEU A 13 -60.66 -29.83 -8.56
C LEU A 13 -62.13 -29.39 -8.59
N MET A 14 -62.41 -28.10 -8.75
CA MET A 14 -63.76 -27.65 -9.10
C MET A 14 -63.67 -26.50 -10.11
N GLN A 15 -64.10 -26.82 -11.34
CA GLN A 15 -64.40 -25.86 -12.40
C GLN A 15 -65.71 -25.14 -12.08
N LEU A 16 -65.78 -23.83 -12.35
CA LEU A 16 -67.04 -23.14 -12.57
C LEU A 16 -66.89 -22.13 -13.71
N SER A 17 -67.86 -22.21 -14.61
CA SER A 17 -67.99 -21.58 -15.91
C SER A 17 -68.68 -20.21 -15.85
N SER A 18 -68.23 -19.32 -16.73
CA SER A 18 -68.94 -18.28 -17.48
C SER A 18 -70.12 -17.52 -16.84
N VAL A 19 -69.96 -16.19 -16.69
CA VAL A 19 -70.93 -15.20 -17.20
C VAL A 19 -70.14 -13.97 -17.66
N GLY A 20 -70.44 -13.48 -18.86
CA GLY A 20 -69.72 -12.38 -19.50
C GLY A 20 -70.36 -11.01 -19.34
N SER A 21 -69.60 -10.04 -19.85
CA SER A 21 -69.98 -8.76 -20.46
C SER A 21 -70.34 -7.59 -19.55
N ALA A 22 -69.39 -6.67 -19.38
CA ALA A 22 -69.61 -5.25 -19.60
C ALA A 22 -68.28 -4.55 -19.96
N ASN A 23 -68.23 -4.03 -21.19
CA ASN A 23 -67.16 -3.19 -21.72
C ASN A 23 -67.06 -1.86 -20.96
N LEU A 24 -65.87 -1.53 -20.45
CA LEU A 24 -65.41 -0.15 -20.29
C LEU A 24 -63.96 -0.02 -20.76
N PRO A 25 -63.59 1.04 -21.49
CA PRO A 25 -62.27 1.17 -22.08
C PRO A 25 -61.23 1.47 -20.98
N LEU A 26 -60.21 0.60 -20.87
CA LEU A 26 -58.98 0.91 -20.15
C LEU A 26 -58.22 1.99 -20.91
N ILE A 27 -58.45 3.25 -20.55
CA ILE A 27 -57.56 4.34 -20.89
C ILE A 27 -56.25 4.06 -20.12
N LYS A 28 -55.21 3.67 -20.86
CA LYS A 28 -53.83 3.66 -20.35
C LYS A 28 -53.39 5.11 -20.11
N HIS A 29 -53.78 5.68 -18.97
CA HIS A 29 -53.04 6.81 -18.43
C HIS A 29 -51.85 6.26 -17.67
N SER A 30 -50.70 6.25 -18.34
CA SER A 30 -49.42 6.34 -17.63
C SER A 30 -49.49 7.55 -16.69
N PRO A 31 -49.18 7.42 -15.39
CA PRO A 31 -48.84 8.60 -14.62
C PRO A 31 -47.53 9.13 -15.22
N GLN A 32 -47.63 10.15 -16.07
CA GLN A 32 -46.53 11.03 -16.37
C GLN A 32 -46.12 11.64 -15.03
N ILE A 33 -45.08 11.09 -14.41
CA ILE A 33 -44.37 11.79 -13.35
C ILE A 33 -43.75 12.99 -14.06
N THR A 34 -44.46 14.12 -14.07
CA THR A 34 -43.87 15.40 -14.41
C THR A 34 -42.86 15.71 -13.33
N ALA A 35 -41.62 15.29 -13.56
CA ALA A 35 -40.49 15.75 -12.79
C ALA A 35 -40.49 17.28 -12.88
N LEU A 36 -40.73 17.95 -11.76
CA LEU A 36 -40.40 19.36 -11.63
C LEU A 36 -38.87 19.44 -11.63
N ASP A 37 -38.30 19.55 -12.83
CA ASP A 37 -36.89 19.86 -13.02
C ASP A 37 -36.63 21.24 -12.42
N ARG A 38 -36.03 21.23 -11.22
CA ARG A 38 -35.44 22.44 -10.66
C ARG A 38 -34.24 22.78 -11.53
N HIS A 39 -34.40 23.76 -12.41
CA HIS A 39 -33.29 24.36 -13.14
C HIS A 39 -32.36 25.06 -12.15
N PHE A 40 -31.35 24.33 -11.67
CA PHE A 40 -30.21 24.95 -11.01
C PHE A 40 -29.49 25.80 -12.05
N ALA A 41 -29.33 27.09 -11.77
CA ALA A 41 -28.50 27.98 -12.56
C ALA A 41 -27.08 27.42 -12.61
N THR A 42 -26.69 26.87 -13.77
CA THR A 42 -25.28 26.60 -14.06
C THR A 42 -24.62 27.96 -14.24
N LYS A 43 -23.98 28.45 -13.17
CA LYS A 43 -22.91 29.43 -13.35
C LYS A 43 -21.98 28.80 -14.37
N LYS A 44 -21.79 29.46 -15.52
CA LYS A 44 -20.79 29.11 -16.53
C LYS A 44 -19.56 28.60 -15.79
N SER A 45 -19.32 27.30 -15.84
CA SER A 45 -18.04 26.73 -15.51
C SER A 45 -17.12 27.26 -16.60
N LYS A 46 -16.53 28.42 -16.32
CA LYS A 46 -15.29 28.82 -16.94
C LYS A 46 -14.34 27.70 -16.57
N VAL A 47 -14.20 26.71 -17.45
CA VAL A 47 -13.13 25.72 -17.42
C VAL A 47 -11.87 26.54 -17.56
N LYS A 48 -11.41 27.02 -16.42
CA LYS A 48 -10.09 27.55 -16.23
C LYS A 48 -9.27 26.27 -16.18
N SER A 49 -8.79 25.83 -17.33
CA SER A 49 -7.58 25.03 -17.46
C SER A 49 -6.42 25.84 -16.87
N LYS A 50 -6.47 26.08 -15.56
CA LYS A 50 -5.31 26.38 -14.77
C LYS A 50 -4.77 25.01 -14.39
N ALA A 51 -3.96 24.44 -15.27
CA ALA A 51 -2.71 23.89 -14.80
C ALA A 51 -2.04 25.05 -14.06
N GLN A 52 -2.36 25.17 -12.77
CA GLN A 52 -1.68 26.09 -11.89
C GLN A 52 -0.34 25.42 -11.65
N SER A 53 0.57 25.60 -12.62
CA SER A 53 1.99 25.55 -12.37
C SER A 53 2.18 26.34 -11.09
N GLN A 54 2.42 25.64 -9.98
CA GLN A 54 2.75 26.28 -8.73
C GLN A 54 3.88 27.23 -9.07
N SER A 55 3.63 28.53 -8.97
CA SER A 55 4.66 29.54 -9.13
C SER A 55 5.70 29.19 -8.08
N LYS A 56 6.81 28.59 -8.53
CA LYS A 56 7.97 28.28 -7.69
C LYS A 56 8.23 29.55 -6.89
N VAL A 57 7.95 29.46 -5.59
CA VAL A 57 7.95 30.64 -4.72
C VAL A 57 9.41 31.03 -4.57
N ASN A 58 9.89 31.90 -5.46
CA ASN A 58 11.24 32.44 -5.41
C ASN A 58 11.27 33.47 -4.27
N ILE A 59 11.66 33.01 -3.08
CA ILE A 59 12.00 33.89 -1.97
C ILE A 59 13.51 34.12 -2.01
N ASN A 60 13.94 35.34 -1.67
CA ASN A 60 15.33 35.63 -1.37
C ASN A 60 15.77 34.77 -0.17
N ALA A 61 16.56 33.73 -0.41
CA ALA A 61 17.02 32.78 0.61
C ALA A 61 17.65 33.46 1.85
N ALA A 62 18.34 34.58 1.63
CA ALA A 62 19.04 35.34 2.66
C ALA A 62 18.15 35.94 3.77
N LEU A 63 16.86 36.19 3.53
CA LEU A 63 15.94 36.72 4.56
C LEU A 63 15.25 35.62 5.38
N VAL A 64 15.43 34.35 4.98
CA VAL A 64 14.73 33.21 5.55
C VAL A 64 15.63 32.39 6.48
N GLU A 65 16.93 32.37 6.21
CA GLU A 65 17.96 31.62 6.96
C GLU A 65 17.97 31.96 8.46
N ASP A 66 17.69 33.22 8.85
CA ASP A 66 17.72 33.66 10.24
C ASP A 66 16.55 33.14 11.09
N ILE A 67 15.44 32.71 10.46
CA ILE A 67 14.21 32.31 11.18
C ILE A 67 14.05 30.79 11.18
N ILE A 68 14.20 30.16 10.01
CA ILE A 68 14.10 28.71 9.81
C ILE A 68 15.04 28.31 8.67
N SER A 69 15.90 27.34 8.94
CA SER A 69 16.60 26.57 7.92
C SER A 69 15.60 25.75 7.09
N LEU A 70 15.23 26.24 5.91
CA LEU A 70 14.40 25.47 4.97
C LEU A 70 15.09 24.17 4.56
N GLU A 71 16.42 24.16 4.51
CA GLU A 71 17.24 22.99 4.26
C GLU A 71 17.03 21.90 5.31
N ASP A 72 16.92 22.24 6.60
CA ASP A 72 16.68 21.26 7.67
C ASP A 72 15.29 20.64 7.54
N VAL A 73 14.27 21.46 7.23
CA VAL A 73 12.91 20.96 6.98
C VAL A 73 12.88 20.02 5.77
N LYS A 74 13.61 20.35 4.70
CA LYS A 74 13.75 19.46 3.53
C LYS A 74 14.46 18.15 3.91
N GLN A 75 15.49 18.20 4.76
CA GLN A 75 16.17 17.00 5.25
C GLN A 75 15.24 16.14 6.10
N GLU A 76 14.47 16.73 7.03
CA GLU A 76 13.47 16.00 7.81
C GLU A 76 12.43 15.33 6.91
N PHE A 77 11.96 16.01 5.86
CA PHE A 77 11.05 15.41 4.90
C PHE A 77 11.67 14.27 4.09
N LYS A 78 12.93 14.40 3.67
CA LYS A 78 13.67 13.30 3.02
C LYS A 78 13.84 12.09 3.94
N ASN A 79 14.16 12.33 5.21
CA ASN A 79 14.28 11.28 6.21
C ASN A 79 12.96 10.49 6.37
N VAL A 80 11.80 11.16 6.34
CA VAL A 80 10.49 10.47 6.36
C VAL A 80 10.33 9.53 5.16
N LEU A 81 10.79 9.96 3.99
CA LEU A 81 10.71 9.17 2.77
C LEU A 81 11.69 7.99 2.80
N ASP A 82 12.91 8.20 3.27
CA ASP A 82 13.91 7.13 3.39
C ASP A 82 13.52 6.09 4.45
N ASN A 83 12.95 6.52 5.58
CA ASN A 83 12.36 5.61 6.56
C ASN A 83 11.26 4.74 5.94
N LEU A 84 10.38 5.31 5.10
CA LEU A 84 9.35 4.52 4.41
C LEU A 84 9.97 3.47 3.47
N LYS A 85 11.01 3.83 2.71
CA LYS A 85 11.71 2.87 1.83
C LYS A 85 12.32 1.73 2.64
N GLU A 86 12.95 2.04 3.76
CA GLU A 86 13.51 1.01 4.65
C GLU A 86 12.42 0.09 5.20
N ASP A 87 11.31 0.66 5.67
CA ASP A 87 10.18 -0.11 6.20
C ASP A 87 9.58 -1.02 5.12
N PHE A 88 9.48 -0.56 3.88
CA PHE A 88 9.07 -1.38 2.76
C PHE A 88 10.04 -2.53 2.48
N ASN A 89 11.34 -2.27 2.48
CA ASN A 89 12.35 -3.31 2.25
C ASN A 89 12.34 -4.37 3.36
N LYS A 90 12.14 -3.97 4.61
CA LYS A 90 12.09 -4.86 5.78
C LYS A 90 10.78 -5.67 5.83
N SER A 91 9.64 -5.03 5.57
CA SER A 91 8.32 -5.59 5.88
C SER A 91 7.62 -6.24 4.69
N LEU A 92 7.89 -5.76 3.47
CA LEU A 92 7.16 -6.15 2.25
C LEU A 92 7.97 -7.08 1.34
N SER A 93 9.05 -7.69 1.85
CA SER A 93 9.84 -8.62 1.06
C SER A 93 9.04 -9.89 0.78
N ILE A 94 8.74 -10.12 -0.50
CA ILE A 94 8.29 -11.43 -0.94
C ILE A 94 9.51 -12.35 -0.85
N ARG A 95 9.35 -13.49 -0.18
CA ARG A 95 10.39 -14.51 0.06
C ARG A 95 10.85 -15.25 -1.22
N THR A 96 10.78 -14.58 -2.38
CA THR A 96 11.13 -15.09 -3.70
C THR A 96 12.22 -14.25 -4.38
N SER A 97 12.82 -13.27 -3.67
CA SER A 97 14.01 -12.56 -4.15
C SER A 97 15.29 -13.20 -3.58
N PRO A 98 16.42 -13.17 -4.32
CA PRO A 98 17.72 -13.65 -3.80
C PRO A 98 18.16 -12.94 -2.51
N GLY A 99 17.78 -11.67 -2.33
CA GLY A 99 18.10 -10.90 -1.12
C GLY A 99 17.41 -11.41 0.14
N ALA A 100 16.40 -12.27 0.04
CA ALA A 100 15.78 -12.89 1.21
C ALA A 100 16.75 -13.75 2.03
N PHE A 101 17.85 -14.21 1.42
CA PHE A 101 18.86 -15.05 2.04
C PHE A 101 20.01 -14.26 2.70
N ASP A 102 20.09 -12.94 2.50
CA ASP A 102 21.20 -12.11 3.01
C ASP A 102 21.25 -12.03 4.53
N HIS A 103 20.09 -12.15 5.20
CA HIS A 103 19.98 -12.13 6.66
C HIS A 103 20.39 -13.46 7.31
N ILE A 104 20.62 -14.52 6.54
CA ILE A 104 20.96 -15.84 7.07
C ILE A 104 22.46 -15.89 7.36
N THR A 105 22.78 -16.06 8.63
CA THR A 105 24.16 -16.25 9.09
C THR A 105 24.43 -17.73 9.31
N VAL A 106 25.52 -18.21 8.73
CA VAL A 106 25.99 -19.59 8.85
C VAL A 106 27.16 -19.62 9.82
N THR A 107 27.07 -20.48 10.83
CA THR A 107 28.17 -20.72 11.76
C THR A 107 29.06 -21.81 11.19
N THR A 108 30.28 -21.43 10.78
CA THR A 108 31.30 -22.36 10.28
C THR A 108 32.40 -22.56 11.34
N LYS A 109 33.34 -23.48 11.11
CA LYS A 109 34.50 -23.70 11.98
C LYS A 109 35.35 -22.43 12.17
N ASN A 110 35.36 -21.55 11.17
CA ASN A 110 36.19 -20.36 11.11
C ASN A 110 35.48 -19.10 11.64
N GLY A 111 34.23 -19.22 12.08
CA GLY A 111 33.40 -18.10 12.53
C GLY A 111 32.04 -18.03 11.84
N LYS A 112 31.30 -16.96 12.12
CA LYS A 112 29.97 -16.69 11.55
C LYS A 112 30.10 -15.84 10.30
N PHE A 113 29.56 -16.31 9.19
CA PHE A 113 29.55 -15.59 7.92
C PHE A 113 28.14 -15.55 7.33
N PRO A 114 27.76 -14.49 6.60
CA PRO A 114 26.51 -14.47 5.86
C PRO A 114 26.55 -15.48 4.71
N LEU A 115 25.40 -16.07 4.40
CA LEU A 115 25.29 -17.12 3.39
C LEU A 115 25.79 -16.67 1.99
N ASN A 116 25.56 -15.41 1.64
CA ASN A 116 25.98 -14.80 0.37
C ASN A 116 27.52 -14.79 0.17
N GLN A 117 28.30 -14.77 1.25
CA GLN A 117 29.77 -14.83 1.15
C GLN A 117 30.29 -16.27 0.96
N LEU A 118 29.55 -17.27 1.44
CA LEU A 118 29.97 -18.66 1.41
C LEU A 118 29.56 -19.38 0.12
N GLY A 119 28.50 -18.91 -0.54
CA GLY A 119 27.99 -19.54 -1.75
C GLY A 119 27.24 -18.59 -2.67
N GLN A 120 27.19 -18.96 -3.94
CA GLN A 120 26.48 -18.20 -4.96
C GLN A 120 25.00 -18.61 -4.97
N ILE A 121 24.11 -17.65 -4.72
CA ILE A 121 22.66 -17.85 -4.78
C ILE A 121 22.20 -17.60 -6.23
N SER A 122 21.46 -18.54 -6.80
CA SER A 122 20.91 -18.46 -8.15
C SER A 122 19.46 -18.93 -8.16
N LEU A 123 18.62 -18.25 -8.92
CA LEU A 123 17.23 -18.65 -9.13
C LEU A 123 17.15 -19.55 -10.35
N LYS A 124 16.77 -20.82 -10.18
CA LYS A 124 16.54 -21.75 -11.31
C LYS A 124 15.10 -21.69 -11.81
N SER A 125 14.16 -21.55 -10.89
CA SER A 125 12.72 -21.42 -11.15
C SER A 125 12.14 -20.52 -10.05
N PRO A 126 11.02 -19.82 -10.26
CA PRO A 126 10.39 -18.97 -9.23
C PRO A 126 10.14 -19.67 -7.88
N GLN A 127 10.06 -21.01 -7.89
CA GLN A 127 9.82 -21.85 -6.71
C GLN A 127 11.08 -22.56 -6.19
N LEU A 128 12.20 -22.47 -6.91
CA LEU A 128 13.40 -23.25 -6.60
C LEU A 128 14.66 -22.38 -6.71
N PHE A 129 15.26 -22.13 -5.55
CA PHE A 129 16.59 -21.55 -5.44
C PHE A 129 17.66 -22.63 -5.43
N ILE A 130 18.78 -22.29 -6.02
CA ILE A 130 19.99 -23.09 -6.00
C ILE A 130 21.07 -22.25 -5.33
N ILE A 131 21.68 -22.80 -4.29
CA ILE A 131 22.83 -22.20 -3.63
C ILE A 131 24.02 -23.10 -3.91
N ASN A 132 25.00 -22.56 -4.63
CA ASN A 132 26.21 -23.28 -4.98
C ASN A 132 27.30 -22.98 -3.93
N MET A 133 27.70 -24.00 -3.18
CA MET A 133 28.72 -23.92 -2.12
C MET A 133 30.07 -24.48 -2.56
N ALA A 134 30.37 -24.53 -3.86
CA ALA A 134 31.61 -25.11 -4.40
C ALA A 134 32.90 -24.53 -3.78
N SER A 135 32.89 -23.27 -3.36
CA SER A 135 34.03 -22.62 -2.70
C SER A 135 34.31 -23.17 -1.30
N PHE A 136 33.28 -23.65 -0.59
CA PHE A 136 33.37 -24.11 0.80
C PHE A 136 32.48 -25.34 1.05
N PRO A 137 32.85 -26.52 0.50
CA PRO A 137 32.03 -27.73 0.60
C PRO A 137 31.82 -28.18 2.06
N GLU A 138 32.77 -27.94 2.96
CA GLU A 138 32.63 -28.25 4.39
C GLU A 138 31.52 -27.44 5.09
N SER A 139 31.22 -26.25 4.58
CA SER A 139 30.20 -25.36 5.16
C SER A 139 28.80 -25.64 4.63
N ALA A 140 28.64 -26.54 3.65
CA ALA A 140 27.35 -26.83 3.05
C ALA A 140 26.33 -27.41 4.05
N ALA A 141 26.77 -28.35 4.91
CA ALA A 141 25.89 -28.91 5.95
C ALA A 141 25.48 -27.86 6.99
N ALA A 142 26.39 -26.96 7.36
CA ALA A 142 26.08 -25.85 8.27
C ALA A 142 25.08 -24.86 7.66
N ALA A 143 25.20 -24.59 6.35
CA ALA A 143 24.27 -23.73 5.63
C ALA A 143 22.85 -24.33 5.56
N VAL A 144 22.73 -25.65 5.38
CA VAL A 144 21.43 -26.36 5.40
C VAL A 144 20.75 -26.20 6.76
N ASN A 145 21.47 -26.36 7.86
CA ASN A 145 20.93 -26.17 9.20
C ASN A 145 20.53 -24.70 9.44
N ALA A 146 21.37 -23.74 9.06
CA ALA A 146 21.05 -22.32 9.17
C ALA A 146 19.80 -21.91 8.36
N LEU A 147 19.59 -22.52 7.19
CA LEU A 147 18.40 -22.32 6.37
C LEU A 147 17.15 -22.90 7.02
N ARG A 148 17.24 -24.07 7.67
CA ARG A 148 16.13 -24.70 8.41
C ARG A 148 15.76 -23.93 9.68
N ASP A 149 16.77 -23.45 10.41
CA ASP A 149 16.60 -22.68 11.65
C ASP A 149 16.15 -21.23 11.40
N SER A 150 16.20 -20.78 10.14
CA SER A 150 15.76 -19.44 9.77
C SER A 150 14.24 -19.27 9.95
N HIS A 151 13.79 -18.03 10.18
CA HIS A 151 12.37 -17.63 10.24
C HIS A 151 11.62 -17.81 8.90
N MET A 152 12.18 -18.56 7.94
CA MET A 152 11.58 -18.86 6.65
C MET A 152 10.95 -20.24 6.57
N ASN A 153 11.21 -21.13 7.53
CA ASN A 153 10.64 -22.48 7.59
C ASN A 153 10.75 -23.23 6.25
N LEU A 154 11.91 -23.12 5.60
CA LEU A 154 12.18 -23.77 4.31
C LEU A 154 12.73 -25.17 4.51
N ASN A 155 12.51 -26.06 3.55
CA ASN A 155 13.08 -27.42 3.56
C ASN A 155 14.19 -27.56 2.51
N PRO A 156 15.43 -27.13 2.82
CA PRO A 156 16.57 -27.30 1.93
C PRO A 156 16.98 -28.77 1.76
N GLU A 157 17.31 -29.14 0.53
CA GLU A 157 17.86 -30.43 0.14
C GLU A 157 19.32 -30.23 -0.32
N LEU A 158 20.22 -31.06 0.20
CA LEU A 158 21.65 -31.01 -0.13
C LEU A 158 21.99 -32.08 -1.17
N ASP A 159 22.57 -31.65 -2.29
CA ASP A 159 23.02 -32.47 -3.41
C ASP A 159 24.51 -32.22 -3.64
N GLY A 160 25.36 -32.91 -2.86
CA GLY A 160 26.82 -32.71 -2.85
C GLY A 160 27.20 -31.30 -2.39
N THR A 161 27.59 -30.45 -3.34
CA THR A 161 27.95 -29.03 -3.10
C THR A 161 26.81 -28.05 -3.43
N ILE A 162 25.67 -28.55 -3.89
CA ILE A 162 24.53 -27.74 -4.34
C ILE A 162 23.40 -27.89 -3.33
N ILE A 163 22.86 -26.78 -2.82
CA ILE A 163 21.69 -26.77 -1.94
C ILE A 163 20.48 -26.31 -2.75
N ARG A 164 19.43 -27.12 -2.79
CA ARG A 164 18.14 -26.82 -3.42
C ARG A 164 17.19 -26.34 -2.34
N VAL A 165 16.66 -25.13 -2.51
CA VAL A 165 15.71 -24.55 -1.55
C VAL A 165 14.37 -24.34 -2.26
N PRO A 166 13.42 -25.28 -2.09
CA PRO A 166 12.06 -25.10 -2.57
C PRO A 166 11.34 -24.06 -1.72
N VAL A 167 10.81 -23.03 -2.37
CA VAL A 167 10.00 -21.98 -1.75
C VAL A 167 8.53 -22.21 -2.11
N PRO A 168 7.64 -22.35 -1.11
CA PRO A 168 6.21 -22.47 -1.36
C PRO A 168 5.66 -21.27 -2.13
N GLN A 169 4.65 -21.52 -2.96
CA GLN A 169 3.92 -20.46 -3.65
C GLN A 169 3.25 -19.52 -2.64
N VAL A 170 3.41 -18.22 -2.86
CA VAL A 170 2.75 -17.20 -2.06
C VAL A 170 1.30 -17.09 -2.53
N THR A 171 0.35 -17.37 -1.63
CA THR A 171 -1.08 -17.29 -1.96
C THR A 171 -1.50 -15.85 -2.25
N ARG A 172 -2.56 -15.68 -3.05
CA ARG A 172 -3.13 -14.37 -3.35
C ARG A 172 -3.54 -13.61 -2.07
N GLU A 173 -4.11 -14.31 -1.10
CA GLU A 173 -4.47 -13.75 0.21
C GLU A 173 -3.26 -13.14 0.93
N HIS A 174 -2.09 -13.79 0.86
CA HIS A 174 -0.87 -13.27 1.47
C HIS A 174 -0.39 -12.00 0.75
N ARG A 175 -0.40 -11.98 -0.59
CA ARG A 175 -0.08 -10.77 -1.38
C ARG A 175 -1.03 -9.60 -1.04
N GLU A 176 -2.32 -9.88 -0.90
CA GLU A 176 -3.31 -8.88 -0.49
C GLU A 176 -3.05 -8.37 0.93
N ASN A 177 -2.64 -9.22 1.86
CA ASN A 177 -2.26 -8.81 3.21
C ASN A 177 -1.01 -7.93 3.21
N LEU A 178 0.02 -8.25 2.42
CA LEU A 178 1.19 -7.38 2.23
C LEU A 178 0.81 -6.02 1.65
N SER A 179 -0.14 -5.96 0.71
CA SER A 179 -0.64 -4.69 0.16
C SER A 179 -1.35 -3.83 1.23
N LYS A 180 -2.06 -4.46 2.17
CA LYS A 180 -2.70 -3.76 3.31
C LYS A 180 -1.65 -3.22 4.27
N LEU A 181 -0.61 -4.01 4.57
CA LEU A 181 0.52 -3.57 5.39
C LEU A 181 1.25 -2.38 4.75
N ALA A 182 1.48 -2.42 3.43
CA ALA A 182 2.09 -1.30 2.69
C ALA A 182 1.31 0.00 2.86
N LYS A 183 -0.03 -0.07 2.80
CA LYS A 183 -0.91 1.07 3.05
C LYS A 183 -0.79 1.57 4.49
N GLN A 184 -0.74 0.68 5.48
CA GLN A 184 -0.57 1.06 6.88
C GLN A 184 0.76 1.78 7.13
N LEU A 185 1.87 1.26 6.60
CA LEU A 185 3.19 1.90 6.70
C LEU A 185 3.19 3.28 6.06
N THR A 186 2.58 3.42 4.88
CA THR A 186 2.47 4.72 4.20
C THR A 186 1.66 5.72 5.01
N ASN A 187 0.57 5.28 5.65
CA ASN A 187 -0.23 6.15 6.53
C ASN A 187 0.60 6.64 7.73
N ASN A 188 1.39 5.76 8.35
CA ASN A 188 2.29 6.14 9.44
C ASN A 188 3.33 7.18 8.99
N SER A 189 3.89 7.03 7.78
CA SER A 189 4.82 8.02 7.21
C SER A 189 4.13 9.34 6.86
N LYS A 190 2.88 9.31 6.38
CA LYS A 190 2.07 10.53 6.19
C LYS A 190 1.78 11.25 7.52
N ASP A 191 1.54 10.51 8.58
CA ASP A 191 1.37 11.11 9.91
C ASP A 191 2.68 11.72 10.44
N SER A 192 3.81 11.08 10.19
CA SER A 192 5.14 11.65 10.46
C SER A 192 5.40 12.93 9.65
N LEU A 193 5.05 12.93 8.36
CA LEU A 193 5.11 14.11 7.48
C LEU A 193 4.28 15.27 8.04
N ARG A 194 3.05 14.98 8.50
CA ARG A 194 2.17 15.98 9.14
C ARG A 194 2.78 16.54 10.43
N LYS A 195 3.44 15.70 11.24
CA LYS A 195 4.14 16.15 12.47
C LYS A 195 5.28 17.12 12.13
N VAL A 196 6.15 16.76 11.18
CA VAL A 196 7.25 17.63 10.71
C VAL A 196 6.70 18.97 10.22
N ARG A 197 5.70 18.95 9.32
CA ARG A 197 5.06 20.15 8.79
C ARG A 197 4.48 21.02 9.91
N THR A 198 3.79 20.42 10.88
CA THR A 198 3.17 21.15 11.99
C THR A 198 4.23 21.81 12.88
N ARG A 199 5.34 21.12 13.18
CA ARG A 199 6.47 21.70 13.91
C ARG A 199 7.07 22.88 13.16
N ALA A 200 7.33 22.74 11.86
CA ALA A 200 7.87 23.81 11.03
C ALA A 200 6.94 25.04 11.01
N VAL A 201 5.64 24.85 10.78
CA VAL A 201 4.65 25.94 10.78
C VAL A 201 4.53 26.60 12.16
N VAL A 202 4.55 25.83 13.25
CA VAL A 202 4.56 26.40 14.61
C VAL A 202 5.81 27.24 14.84
N HIS A 203 6.97 26.81 14.35
CA HIS A 203 8.21 27.56 14.44
C HIS A 203 8.13 28.89 13.65
N VAL A 204 7.63 28.86 12.41
CA VAL A 204 7.41 30.09 11.61
C VAL A 204 6.50 31.07 12.37
N LYS A 205 5.43 30.56 12.98
CA LYS A 205 4.45 31.38 13.71
C LYS A 205 4.99 31.96 15.03
N LYS A 206 6.07 31.40 15.59
CA LYS A 206 6.71 31.95 16.81
C LYS A 206 7.54 33.20 16.51
N ALA A 207 8.09 33.31 15.30
CA ALA A 207 8.83 34.50 14.84
C ALA A 207 7.90 35.69 14.48
N LYS A 208 6.62 35.66 14.87
CA LYS A 208 5.70 36.78 14.69
C LYS A 208 6.17 37.96 15.54
N GLY A 209 6.56 39.05 14.88
CA GLY A 209 7.07 40.27 15.52
C GLY A 209 8.46 40.67 15.03
N GLU A 210 9.29 39.70 14.63
CA GLU A 210 10.61 39.94 14.04
C GLU A 210 10.54 40.12 12.52
N VAL A 211 9.46 39.62 11.91
CA VAL A 211 9.31 39.49 10.45
C VAL A 211 7.94 40.00 10.01
N SER A 212 7.86 40.53 8.77
CA SER A 212 6.61 40.91 8.12
C SER A 212 5.64 39.72 8.01
N GLU A 213 4.35 39.98 8.20
CA GLU A 213 3.27 38.98 8.04
C GLU A 213 3.25 38.37 6.64
N ASP A 214 3.63 39.13 5.62
CA ASP A 214 3.64 38.65 4.23
C ASP A 214 4.72 37.58 4.02
N THR A 215 5.88 37.75 4.66
CA THR A 215 6.96 36.75 4.65
C THR A 215 6.52 35.47 5.35
N ILE A 216 5.85 35.57 6.50
CA ILE A 216 5.30 34.41 7.22
C ILE A 216 4.33 33.62 6.33
N LYS A 217 3.39 34.30 5.68
CA LYS A 217 2.43 33.66 4.76
C LYS A 217 3.14 32.99 3.57
N LEU A 218 4.26 33.55 3.11
CA LEU A 218 5.06 33.01 2.02
C LEU A 218 5.78 31.73 2.44
N LEU A 219 6.37 31.71 3.64
CA LEU A 219 7.02 30.53 4.23
C LEU A 219 6.04 29.40 4.48
N GLU A 220 4.85 29.70 5.02
CA GLU A 220 3.80 28.70 5.21
C GLU A 220 3.40 28.04 3.88
N LYS A 221 3.27 28.84 2.80
CA LYS A 221 2.98 28.32 1.45
C LYS A 221 4.12 27.44 0.93
N GLN A 222 5.37 27.82 1.16
CA GLN A 222 6.52 27.04 0.72
C GLN A 222 6.63 25.70 1.46
N ILE A 223 6.48 25.71 2.78
CA ILE A 223 6.44 24.48 3.60
C ILE A 223 5.30 23.56 3.12
N GLN A 224 4.14 24.13 2.79
CA GLN A 224 3.02 23.36 2.25
C GLN A 224 3.34 22.76 0.88
N GLN A 225 3.97 23.51 -0.03
CA GLN A 225 4.39 22.99 -1.33
C GLN A 225 5.39 21.83 -1.19
N MET A 226 6.41 21.97 -0.34
CA MET A 226 7.37 20.90 -0.07
C MET A 226 6.70 19.65 0.51
N ALA A 227 5.73 19.83 1.41
CA ALA A 227 4.97 18.72 1.98
C ALA A 227 4.07 18.03 0.93
N ASP A 228 3.46 18.79 0.02
CA ASP A 228 2.63 18.25 -1.06
C ASP A 228 3.46 17.45 -2.09
N GLU A 229 4.66 17.94 -2.43
CA GLU A 229 5.62 17.22 -3.27
C GLU A 229 5.99 15.87 -2.66
N VAL A 230 6.40 15.86 -1.39
CA VAL A 230 6.80 14.63 -0.68
C VAL A 230 5.60 13.70 -0.50
N SER A 231 4.40 14.22 -0.21
CA SER A 231 3.18 13.39 -0.15
C SER A 231 2.91 12.69 -1.48
N ALA A 232 3.11 13.37 -2.61
CA ALA A 232 2.96 12.76 -3.93
C ALA A 232 4.03 11.69 -4.19
N GLU A 233 5.25 11.87 -3.70
CA GLU A 233 6.31 10.86 -3.78
C GLU A 233 5.99 9.61 -2.94
N LEU A 234 5.46 9.77 -1.72
CA LEU A 234 4.99 8.65 -0.90
C LEU A 234 3.90 7.84 -1.62
N ASP A 235 2.95 8.53 -2.27
CA ASP A 235 1.87 7.87 -3.03
C ASP A 235 2.40 7.13 -4.27
N LYS A 236 3.40 7.70 -4.97
CA LYS A 236 4.09 7.01 -6.08
C LYS A 236 4.80 5.74 -5.62
N GLN A 237 5.48 5.80 -4.48
CA GLN A 237 6.17 4.62 -3.92
C GLN A 237 5.18 3.54 -3.50
N LEU A 238 4.08 3.91 -2.84
CA LEU A 238 3.01 2.97 -2.51
C LEU A 238 2.47 2.30 -3.76
N ALA A 239 2.17 3.07 -4.81
CA ALA A 239 1.62 2.52 -6.06
C ALA A 239 2.59 1.55 -6.74
N THR A 240 3.87 1.92 -6.81
CA THR A 240 4.94 1.07 -7.38
C THR A 240 5.06 -0.24 -6.60
N LYS A 241 5.15 -0.17 -5.27
CA LYS A 241 5.26 -1.36 -4.41
C LYS A 241 4.01 -2.21 -4.42
N THR A 242 2.83 -1.60 -4.45
CA THR A 242 1.56 -2.36 -4.50
C THR A 242 1.43 -3.12 -5.81
N LYS A 243 1.89 -2.54 -6.93
CA LYS A 243 1.94 -3.22 -8.22
C LYS A 243 2.92 -4.40 -8.18
N GLU A 244 4.14 -4.19 -7.68
CA GLU A 244 5.14 -5.27 -7.49
C GLU A 244 4.63 -6.44 -6.63
N LEU A 245 3.76 -6.17 -5.65
CA LEU A 245 3.21 -7.19 -4.76
C LEU A 245 2.04 -7.99 -5.36
N LEU A 246 1.28 -7.40 -6.27
CA LEU A 246 0.09 -8.02 -6.86
C LEU A 246 0.40 -8.74 -8.18
N ASP A 247 1.37 -8.25 -8.94
CA ASP A 247 1.91 -8.91 -10.15
C ASP A 247 2.55 -10.26 -9.79
#